data_AF-A0A7S3M4B4-F1
#
_entry.id   AF-A0A7S3M4B4-F1
#
_cell.length_a   1.000
_cell.length_b   1.000
_cell.length_c   1.000
_cell.angle_alpha   90.00
_cell.angle_beta   90.00
_cell.angle_gamma   90.00
#
_symmetry.space_group_name_H-M   'P 1'
#
loop_
_entity.id
_entity.type
_entity.pdbx_description
1 polymer ?
#
loop_
_entity_poly.entity_id
_entity_poly.type
_entity_poly.pdbx_seq_one_letter_code
_entity_poly.pdbx_strand_id
1 'polypeptide(L)'
;FNRLTQYPVLHPKVENTSDGDGEDVTSDKSAQSKVVVLNEHKLRNRVYFNANQVLLSQLTFLGMLMTFGVVFPPLAVAFAFTICITSVFARLRLGHFLSRCVELNQYAYVDKINIECTRVVSLGMLRNAIWMLVIFSGCFYALFLFDTLGDVTDFERSYWVLIVMPLLPVFAYLLFTAVVKYQLLHQGKESMPNGKETESDKNE
;
A
#
# COMPACT_ATOMS: atom_id res chain seq x y z
N PHE A 1 -12.89 -16.73 18.64
CA PHE A 1 -13.17 -15.37 18.14
C PHE A 1 -13.69 -15.47 16.71
N ASN A 2 -14.89 -16.04 16.59
CA ASN A 2 -15.47 -16.49 15.34
C ASN A 2 -16.99 -16.29 15.49
N ARG A 3 -17.49 -15.12 15.04
CA ARG A 3 -18.89 -14.67 14.87
C ARG A 3 -18.83 -13.16 14.65
N LEU A 4 -19.81 -12.62 13.91
CA LEU A 4 -19.91 -11.31 13.27
C LEU A 4 -19.44 -11.38 11.80
N THR A 5 -20.26 -11.23 10.77
CA THR A 5 -21.66 -10.85 10.68
C THR A 5 -22.13 -11.24 9.26
N GLN A 6 -23.10 -12.15 9.18
CA GLN A 6 -23.92 -12.33 7.98
C GLN A 6 -24.81 -11.09 7.89
N TYR A 7 -24.46 -10.12 7.05
CA TYR A 7 -25.40 -9.07 6.68
C TYR A 7 -26.27 -9.55 5.51
N PRO A 8 -27.61 -9.42 5.60
CA PRO A 8 -28.49 -9.71 4.49
C PRO A 8 -28.22 -8.71 3.36
N VAL A 9 -27.95 -9.24 2.17
CA VAL A 9 -27.86 -8.48 0.92
C VAL A 9 -29.23 -7.85 0.66
N LEU A 10 -29.35 -6.54 0.89
CA LEU A 10 -30.52 -5.77 0.48
C LEU A 10 -30.55 -5.76 -1.06
N HIS A 11 -31.41 -6.59 -1.63
CA HIS A 11 -31.75 -6.49 -3.04
C HIS A 11 -32.54 -5.19 -3.26
N PRO A 12 -32.17 -4.35 -4.24
CA PRO A 12 -33.01 -3.23 -4.63
C PRO A 12 -34.34 -3.78 -5.16
N LYS A 13 -35.43 -3.39 -4.51
CA LYS A 13 -36.79 -3.67 -4.94
C LYS A 13 -37.04 -2.83 -6.20
N VAL A 14 -36.94 -3.47 -7.36
CA VAL A 14 -37.32 -2.87 -8.65
C VAL A 14 -38.83 -2.88 -8.71
N GLU A 15 -39.43 -1.72 -8.47
CA GLU A 15 -40.85 -1.46 -8.63
C GLU A 15 -41.15 -1.33 -10.12
N ASN A 16 -41.52 -2.45 -10.74
CA ASN A 16 -42.01 -2.48 -12.11
C ASN A 16 -43.51 -2.17 -12.11
N THR A 17 -43.86 -0.93 -12.43
CA THR A 17 -45.21 -0.57 -12.84
C THR A 17 -45.30 -0.76 -14.35
N SER A 18 -45.88 -1.87 -14.77
CA SER A 18 -46.31 -2.11 -16.15
C SER A 18 -47.81 -1.90 -16.23
N ASP A 19 -48.24 -0.99 -17.10
CA ASP A 19 -49.51 -1.06 -17.80
C ASP A 19 -49.32 -0.34 -19.14
N GLY A 20 -49.62 -1.01 -20.25
CA GLY A 20 -49.53 -0.44 -21.59
C GLY A 20 -49.24 -1.47 -22.68
N ASP A 21 -50.32 -2.00 -23.22
CA ASP A 21 -50.50 -2.99 -24.29
C ASP A 21 -49.47 -3.02 -25.44
N GLY A 22 -49.07 -4.26 -25.74
CA GLY A 22 -49.10 -4.85 -27.09
C GLY A 22 -48.39 -4.13 -28.23
N GLU A 23 -47.11 -4.45 -28.44
CA GLU A 23 -46.52 -4.50 -29.79
C GLU A 23 -45.36 -5.51 -29.85
N ASP A 24 -45.36 -6.25 -30.96
CA ASP A 24 -44.43 -7.33 -31.29
C ASP A 24 -43.01 -6.79 -31.55
N VAL A 25 -42.17 -6.78 -30.51
CA VAL A 25 -40.75 -6.40 -30.58
C VAL A 25 -39.92 -7.46 -29.86
N THR A 26 -39.78 -8.63 -30.49
CA THR A 26 -39.03 -9.77 -29.95
C THR A 26 -37.55 -9.79 -30.38
N SER A 27 -37.09 -8.87 -31.23
CA SER A 27 -35.72 -8.92 -31.77
C SER A 27 -34.72 -7.88 -31.23
N ASP A 28 -35.15 -6.88 -30.45
CA ASP A 28 -34.26 -5.77 -30.01
C ASP A 28 -33.92 -5.76 -28.51
N LYS A 29 -34.62 -6.57 -27.70
CA LYS A 29 -34.39 -6.66 -26.24
C LYS A 29 -33.05 -7.32 -25.87
N SER A 30 -32.47 -8.10 -26.79
CA SER A 30 -31.17 -8.80 -26.62
C SER A 30 -29.97 -7.83 -26.62
N ALA A 31 -29.99 -6.81 -27.50
CA ALA A 31 -28.93 -5.82 -27.58
C ALA A 31 -29.00 -4.83 -26.41
N GLN A 32 -30.20 -4.40 -26.04
CA GLN A 32 -30.40 -3.46 -24.94
C GLN A 32 -30.06 -4.07 -23.57
N SER A 33 -30.39 -5.35 -23.36
CA SER A 33 -30.01 -6.06 -22.14
C SER A 33 -28.49 -6.24 -22.03
N LYS A 34 -27.78 -6.55 -23.13
CA LYS A 34 -26.31 -6.61 -23.12
C LYS A 34 -25.66 -5.25 -22.85
N VAL A 35 -26.18 -4.16 -23.40
CA VAL A 35 -25.62 -2.81 -23.18
C VAL A 35 -25.83 -2.35 -21.74
N VAL A 36 -26.98 -2.63 -21.13
CA VAL A 36 -27.25 -2.31 -19.71
C VAL A 36 -26.36 -3.14 -18.77
N VAL A 37 -26.18 -4.43 -19.04
CA VAL A 37 -25.34 -5.32 -18.20
C VAL A 37 -23.84 -5.01 -18.37
N LEU A 38 -23.40 -4.61 -19.58
CA LEU A 38 -22.02 -4.18 -19.81
C LEU A 38 -21.71 -2.84 -19.14
N ASN A 39 -22.70 -1.94 -19.06
CA ASN A 39 -22.55 -0.65 -18.37
C ASN A 39 -22.57 -0.82 -16.85
N GLU A 40 -23.38 -1.75 -16.32
CA GLU A 40 -23.35 -2.20 -14.92
C GLU A 40 -21.98 -2.78 -14.52
N HIS A 41 -21.36 -3.58 -15.40
CA HIS A 41 -20.01 -4.11 -15.15
C HIS A 41 -18.91 -3.03 -15.25
N LYS A 42 -19.09 -2.01 -16.09
CA LYS A 42 -18.13 -0.89 -16.24
C LYS A 42 -18.26 0.15 -15.11
N LEU A 43 -19.46 0.36 -14.58
CA LEU A 43 -19.73 1.21 -13.41
C LEU A 43 -19.30 0.56 -12.09
N ARG A 44 -19.38 -0.77 -12.00
CA ARG A 44 -18.92 -1.54 -10.83
C ARG A 44 -17.41 -1.53 -10.62
N ASN A 45 -16.64 -1.06 -11.61
CA ASN A 45 -15.19 -1.00 -11.57
C ASN A 45 -14.63 0.43 -11.53
N ARG A 46 -15.45 1.42 -11.20
CA ARG A 46 -14.92 2.72 -10.77
C ARG A 46 -14.31 2.56 -9.39
N VAL A 47 -13.00 2.32 -9.36
CA VAL A 47 -12.19 2.40 -8.14
C VAL A 47 -12.39 3.80 -7.55
N TYR A 48 -13.16 3.91 -6.46
CA TYR A 48 -13.49 5.18 -5.83
C TYR A 48 -12.25 5.84 -5.23
N PHE A 49 -11.25 5.04 -4.86
CA PHE A 49 -10.00 5.52 -4.32
C PHE A 49 -8.82 4.61 -4.73
N ASN A 50 -8.07 5.04 -5.74
CA ASN A 50 -6.90 4.27 -6.20
C ASN A 50 -5.68 4.60 -5.33
N ALA A 51 -5.65 4.10 -4.09
CA ALA A 51 -4.56 4.43 -3.15
C ALA A 51 -3.19 3.91 -3.64
N ASN A 52 -3.16 2.88 -4.50
CA ASN A 52 -1.94 2.43 -5.16
C ASN A 52 -1.32 3.54 -6.02
N GLN A 53 -2.16 4.30 -6.75
CA GLN A 53 -1.68 5.41 -7.58
C GLN A 53 -1.13 6.55 -6.73
N VAL A 54 -1.80 6.89 -5.61
CA VAL A 54 -1.32 7.90 -4.67
C VAL A 54 0.00 7.45 -4.06
N LEU A 55 0.09 6.20 -3.58
CA LEU A 55 1.31 5.64 -2.99
C LEU A 55 2.47 5.65 -3.99
N LEU A 56 2.23 5.20 -5.23
CA LEU A 56 3.25 5.19 -6.27
C LEU A 56 3.72 6.62 -6.57
N SER A 57 2.80 7.58 -6.66
CA SER A 57 3.14 8.99 -6.83
C SER A 57 4.00 9.52 -5.67
N GLN A 58 3.64 9.21 -4.42
CA GLN A 58 4.44 9.60 -3.25
C GLN A 58 5.84 8.97 -3.28
N LEU A 59 5.92 7.68 -3.64
CA LEU A 59 7.17 6.96 -3.71
C LEU A 59 8.08 7.54 -4.81
N THR A 60 7.52 7.91 -5.96
CA THR A 60 8.26 8.60 -7.02
C THR A 60 8.75 9.97 -6.58
N PHE A 61 7.92 10.77 -5.88
CA PHE A 61 8.37 12.04 -5.30
C PHE A 61 9.47 11.84 -4.26
N LEU A 62 9.38 10.81 -3.42
CA LEU A 62 10.42 10.46 -2.45
C LEU A 62 11.72 10.05 -3.15
N GLY A 63 11.63 9.25 -4.22
CA GLY A 63 12.80 8.89 -5.04
C GLY A 63 13.47 10.10 -5.66
N MET A 64 12.70 11.00 -6.28
CA MET A 64 13.22 12.25 -6.84
C MET A 64 13.81 13.18 -5.78
N LEU A 65 13.20 13.25 -4.59
CA LEU A 65 13.73 14.00 -3.46
C LEU A 65 15.07 13.42 -2.99
N MET A 66 15.19 12.09 -2.94
CA MET A 66 16.45 11.44 -2.56
C MET A 66 17.56 11.69 -3.57
N THR A 67 17.28 11.72 -4.88
CA THR A 67 18.31 11.97 -5.90
C THR A 67 18.65 13.44 -6.08
N PHE A 68 17.64 14.31 -6.19
CA PHE A 68 17.86 15.72 -6.51
C PHE A 68 17.88 16.64 -5.29
N GLY A 69 17.47 16.17 -4.12
CA GLY A 69 17.31 17.01 -2.94
C GLY A 69 18.62 17.58 -2.41
N VAL A 70 19.71 16.81 -2.51
CA VAL A 70 21.05 17.28 -2.12
C VAL A 70 21.66 18.20 -3.18
N VAL A 71 21.38 17.94 -4.46
CA VAL A 71 21.90 18.74 -5.57
C VAL A 71 21.26 20.13 -5.63
N PHE A 72 19.99 20.25 -5.26
CA PHE A 72 19.28 21.53 -5.30
C PHE A 72 18.32 21.70 -4.11
N PRO A 73 18.79 22.30 -2.99
CA PRO A 73 18.03 22.42 -1.74
C PRO A 73 16.65 23.08 -1.87
N PRO A 74 16.43 24.14 -2.69
CA PRO A 74 15.10 24.73 -2.84
C PRO A 74 14.06 23.75 -3.41
N LEU A 75 14.48 22.86 -4.32
CA LEU A 75 13.58 21.86 -4.92
C LEU A 75 13.27 20.74 -3.92
N ALA A 76 14.22 20.40 -3.04
CA ALA A 76 13.98 19.48 -1.93
C ALA A 76 12.83 19.95 -1.03
N VAL A 77 12.84 21.25 -0.66
CA VAL A 77 11.77 21.86 0.15
C VAL A 77 10.43 21.81 -0.58
N ALA A 78 10.41 22.10 -1.89
CA ALA A 78 9.21 22.03 -2.70
C ALA A 78 8.62 20.61 -2.76
N PHE A 79 9.45 19.57 -2.96
CA PHE A 79 9.00 18.18 -2.96
C PHE A 79 8.53 17.72 -1.58
N ALA A 80 9.26 18.06 -0.51
CA ALA A 80 8.86 17.73 0.86
C ALA A 80 7.48 18.35 1.18
N PHE A 81 7.30 19.63 0.83
CA PHE A 81 6.03 20.32 1.00
C PHE A 81 4.90 19.67 0.19
N THR A 82 5.18 19.30 -1.06
CA THR A 82 4.23 18.60 -1.94
C THR A 82 3.80 17.26 -1.35
N ILE A 83 4.74 16.44 -0.88
CA ILE A 83 4.48 15.14 -0.22
C ILE A 83 3.62 15.35 1.03
N CYS A 84 3.96 16.33 1.88
CA CYS A 84 3.20 16.65 3.08
C CYS A 84 1.77 17.08 2.76
N ILE A 85 1.58 18.05 1.85
CA ILE A 85 0.25 18.53 1.45
C ILE A 85 -0.59 17.40 0.90
N THR A 86 -0.08 16.65 -0.06
CA THR A 86 -0.83 15.59 -0.73
C THR A 86 -1.19 14.46 0.24
N SER A 87 -0.32 14.15 1.21
CA SER A 87 -0.60 13.18 2.28
C SER A 87 -1.70 13.67 3.23
N VAL A 88 -1.62 14.92 3.69
CA VAL A 88 -2.65 15.52 4.56
C VAL A 88 -3.97 15.61 3.82
N PHE A 89 -3.96 16.06 2.57
CA PHE A 89 -5.15 16.20 1.75
C PHE A 89 -5.84 14.85 1.47
N ALA A 90 -5.06 13.79 1.23
CA ALA A 90 -5.60 12.44 1.10
C ALA A 90 -6.29 11.99 2.39
N ARG A 91 -5.68 12.24 3.56
CA ARG A 91 -6.27 11.92 4.87
C ARG A 91 -7.54 12.73 5.14
N LEU A 92 -7.53 14.03 4.85
CA LEU A 92 -8.69 14.90 5.06
C LEU A 92 -9.85 14.51 4.13
N ARG A 93 -9.58 14.19 2.85
CA ARG A 93 -10.61 13.71 1.93
C ARG A 93 -11.23 12.40 2.41
N LEU A 94 -10.41 11.44 2.84
CA LEU A 94 -10.90 10.17 3.40
C LEU A 94 -11.71 10.39 4.68
N GLY A 95 -11.21 11.21 5.60
CA GLY A 95 -11.90 11.52 6.86
C GLY A 95 -13.23 12.23 6.66
N HIS A 96 -13.26 13.26 5.80
CA HIS A 96 -14.50 13.96 5.45
C HIS A 96 -15.50 13.01 4.78
N PHE A 97 -15.04 12.16 3.85
CA PHE A 97 -15.90 11.19 3.20
C PHE A 97 -16.49 10.16 4.19
N LEU A 98 -15.66 9.62 5.08
CA LEU A 98 -16.13 8.69 6.13
C LEU A 98 -17.15 9.35 7.06
N SER A 99 -16.91 10.59 7.48
CA SER A 99 -17.86 11.34 8.33
C SER A 99 -19.22 11.47 7.65
N ARG A 100 -19.25 11.81 6.36
CA ARG A 100 -20.49 11.91 5.58
C ARG A 100 -21.22 10.57 5.44
N CYS A 101 -20.49 9.46 5.24
CA CYS A 101 -21.11 8.13 5.18
C CYS A 101 -21.74 7.71 6.50
N VAL A 102 -21.09 8.07 7.63
CA VAL A 102 -21.60 7.80 8.98
C VAL A 102 -22.84 8.66 9.27
N GLU A 103 -22.82 9.96 8.93
CA GLU A 103 -23.98 10.85 9.06
C GLU A 103 -25.21 10.34 8.31
N LEU A 104 -25.02 9.72 7.14
CA LEU A 104 -26.10 9.19 6.31
C LEU A 104 -26.49 7.73 6.65
N ASN A 105 -25.92 7.13 7.71
CA ASN A 105 -26.11 5.71 8.07
C ASN A 105 -25.80 4.72 6.94
N GLN A 106 -24.93 5.09 6.00
CA GLN A 106 -24.59 4.24 4.85
C GLN A 106 -23.29 3.45 5.10
N TYR A 107 -23.31 2.56 6.08
CA TYR A 107 -22.14 1.76 6.48
C TYR A 107 -21.60 0.84 5.36
N ALA A 108 -22.44 0.47 4.39
CA ALA A 108 -22.04 -0.35 3.26
C ALA A 108 -20.90 0.28 2.42
N TYR A 109 -20.80 1.61 2.36
CA TYR A 109 -19.68 2.29 1.69
C TYR A 109 -18.42 2.27 2.55
N VAL A 110 -18.57 2.42 3.87
CA VAL A 110 -17.44 2.35 4.81
C VAL A 110 -16.76 0.99 4.73
N ASP A 111 -17.54 -0.09 4.67
CA ASP A 111 -17.00 -1.45 4.54
C ASP A 111 -16.29 -1.66 3.21
N LYS A 112 -16.85 -1.17 2.10
CA LYS A 112 -16.19 -1.25 0.78
C LYS A 112 -14.85 -0.51 0.77
N ILE A 113 -14.79 0.70 1.32
CA ILE A 113 -13.55 1.48 1.44
C ILE A 113 -12.56 0.73 2.34
N ASN A 114 -13.01 0.17 3.45
CA ASN A 114 -12.14 -0.56 4.37
C ASN A 114 -11.54 -1.80 3.68
N ILE A 115 -12.34 -2.53 2.91
CA ILE A 115 -11.87 -3.69 2.12
C ILE A 115 -10.89 -3.25 1.03
N GLU A 116 -11.18 -2.17 0.30
CA GLU A 116 -10.28 -1.61 -0.70
C GLU A 116 -8.97 -1.16 -0.04
N CYS A 117 -9.01 -0.35 1.03
CA CYS A 117 -7.83 0.08 1.76
C CYS A 117 -7.04 -1.08 2.39
N THR A 118 -7.70 -2.16 2.81
CA THR A 118 -7.02 -3.36 3.34
C THR A 118 -6.28 -4.12 2.23
N ARG A 119 -6.79 -4.09 1.00
CA ARG A 119 -6.14 -4.69 -0.17
C ARG A 119 -5.04 -3.81 -0.76
N VAL A 120 -5.16 -2.50 -0.58
CA VAL A 120 -4.28 -1.51 -1.18
C VAL A 120 -3.16 -1.22 -0.18
N VAL A 121 -1.93 -1.61 -0.55
CA VAL A 121 -0.72 -1.58 0.29
C VAL A 121 -0.57 -2.79 1.21
N SER A 122 -0.11 -3.90 0.63
CA SER A 122 0.66 -4.87 1.39
C SER A 122 1.90 -4.16 1.97
N LEU A 123 2.06 -4.19 3.30
CA LEU A 123 3.29 -3.75 3.98
C LEU A 123 4.54 -4.35 3.34
N GLY A 124 4.44 -5.57 2.79
CA GLY A 124 5.52 -6.22 2.06
C GLY A 124 5.88 -5.49 0.75
N MET A 125 4.89 -5.05 -0.02
CA MET A 125 5.12 -4.30 -1.26
C MET A 125 5.76 -2.94 -0.98
N LEU A 126 5.23 -2.18 -0.01
CA LEU A 126 5.81 -0.89 0.37
C LEU A 126 7.23 -1.04 0.88
N ARG A 127 7.47 -2.04 1.74
CA ARG A 127 8.81 -2.34 2.25
C ARG A 127 9.78 -2.66 1.12
N ASN A 128 9.39 -3.50 0.16
CA ASN A 128 10.23 -3.82 -0.99
C ASN A 128 10.52 -2.57 -1.83
N ALA A 129 9.52 -1.70 -2.01
CA ALA A 129 9.67 -0.47 -2.78
C ALA A 129 10.62 0.54 -2.11
N ILE A 130 10.54 0.67 -0.77
CA ILE A 130 11.48 1.47 0.02
C ILE A 130 12.90 0.92 -0.12
N TRP A 131 13.09 -0.39 -0.03
CA TRP A 131 14.42 -0.99 -0.21
C TRP A 131 14.99 -0.75 -1.61
N MET A 132 14.16 -0.83 -2.65
CA MET A 132 14.56 -0.47 -4.02
C MET A 132 15.00 0.99 -4.11
N LEU A 133 14.26 1.92 -3.49
CA LEU A 133 14.64 3.34 -3.43
C LEU A 133 15.96 3.54 -2.69
N VAL A 134 16.16 2.88 -1.55
CA VAL A 134 17.36 3.01 -0.73
C VAL A 134 18.59 2.52 -1.50
N ILE A 135 18.50 1.35 -2.15
CA ILE A 135 19.59 0.81 -2.99
C ILE A 135 19.89 1.77 -4.14
N PHE A 136 18.86 2.20 -4.89
CA PHE A 136 19.04 3.10 -6.02
C PHE A 136 19.65 4.44 -5.60
N SER A 137 19.18 5.01 -4.49
CA SER A 137 19.74 6.24 -3.93
C SER A 137 21.18 6.06 -3.49
N GLY A 138 21.54 4.93 -2.87
CA GLY A 138 22.92 4.63 -2.46
C GLY A 138 23.87 4.59 -3.65
N CYS A 139 23.47 3.97 -4.76
CA CYS A 139 24.24 3.98 -6.00
C CYS A 139 24.40 5.40 -6.57
N PHE A 140 23.34 6.20 -6.56
CA PHE A 140 23.38 7.58 -7.04
C PHE A 140 24.31 8.46 -6.17
N TYR A 141 24.18 8.37 -4.85
CA TYR A 141 25.04 9.09 -3.90
C TYR A 141 26.50 8.67 -3.99
N ALA A 142 26.79 7.41 -4.33
CA ALA A 142 28.16 6.95 -4.55
C ALA A 142 28.87 7.76 -5.63
N LEU A 143 28.17 8.08 -6.73
CA LEU A 143 28.72 8.89 -7.82
C LEU A 143 28.96 10.34 -7.39
N PHE A 144 28.01 10.94 -6.66
CA PHE A 144 28.14 12.29 -6.15
C PHE A 144 29.27 12.43 -5.12
N LEU A 145 29.39 11.47 -4.21
CA LEU A 145 30.47 11.43 -3.24
C LEU A 145 31.82 11.19 -3.91
N PHE A 146 31.87 10.33 -4.92
CA PHE A 146 33.08 10.11 -5.69
C PHE A 146 33.55 11.38 -6.41
N ASP A 147 32.64 12.13 -7.03
CA ASP A 147 32.92 13.41 -7.70
C ASP A 147 33.45 14.46 -6.70
N THR A 148 32.72 14.65 -5.59
CA THR A 148 33.12 15.63 -4.56
C THR A 148 34.39 15.27 -3.80
N LEU A 149 34.63 13.97 -3.53
CA LEU A 149 35.85 13.52 -2.86
C LEU A 149 37.04 13.40 -3.82
N GLY A 150 36.79 13.15 -5.11
CA GLY A 150 37.82 13.09 -6.14
C GLY A 150 38.57 14.40 -6.30
N ASP A 151 37.88 15.53 -6.15
CA ASP A 151 38.49 16.88 -6.20
C ASP A 151 39.34 17.21 -4.96
N VAL A 152 39.03 16.60 -3.80
CA VAL A 152 39.67 16.93 -2.51
C VAL A 152 40.78 15.95 -2.16
N THR A 153 40.57 14.69 -2.47
CA THR A 153 41.48 13.58 -2.18
C THR A 153 41.71 12.82 -3.47
N ASP A 154 42.94 12.88 -3.99
CA ASP A 154 43.38 12.26 -5.24
C ASP A 154 42.70 10.91 -5.55
N PHE A 155 42.48 10.64 -6.83
CA PHE A 155 41.74 9.47 -7.37
C PHE A 155 42.05 8.13 -6.68
N GLU A 156 43.30 7.91 -6.28
CA GLU A 156 43.74 6.67 -5.63
C GLU A 156 43.08 6.40 -4.26
N ARG A 157 42.52 7.41 -3.58
CA ARG A 157 41.84 7.20 -2.29
C ARG A 157 40.32 7.14 -2.42
N SER A 158 39.75 7.70 -3.49
CA SER A 158 38.31 7.90 -3.62
C SER A 158 37.56 6.70 -4.24
N TYR A 159 38.26 5.79 -4.94
CA TYR A 159 37.61 4.65 -5.62
C TYR A 159 36.86 3.70 -4.66
N TRP A 160 37.28 3.61 -3.39
CA TRP A 160 36.65 2.73 -2.40
C TRP A 160 35.20 3.14 -2.10
N VAL A 161 34.88 4.43 -2.18
CA VAL A 161 33.53 4.97 -1.95
C VAL A 161 32.52 4.38 -2.94
N LEU A 162 32.96 4.14 -4.18
CA LEU A 162 32.14 3.59 -5.25
C LEU A 162 31.76 2.12 -5.01
N ILE A 163 32.56 1.40 -4.20
CA ILE A 163 32.29 0.01 -3.81
C ILE A 163 31.45 -0.04 -2.54
N VAL A 164 31.77 0.78 -1.54
CA VAL A 164 31.14 0.70 -0.21
C VAL A 164 29.74 1.27 -0.19
N MET A 165 29.52 2.40 -0.86
CA MET A 165 28.23 3.09 -0.80
C MET A 165 27.08 2.24 -1.38
N PRO A 166 27.25 1.51 -2.50
CA PRO A 166 26.23 0.56 -2.97
C PRO A 166 26.14 -0.71 -2.10
N LEU A 167 27.23 -1.14 -1.47
CA LEU A 167 27.22 -2.33 -0.60
C LEU A 167 26.50 -2.08 0.73
N LEU A 168 26.56 -0.85 1.27
CA LEU A 168 25.95 -0.49 2.54
C LEU A 168 24.43 -0.79 2.61
N PRO A 169 23.58 -0.38 1.65
CA PRO A 169 22.16 -0.71 1.69
C PRO A 169 21.90 -2.21 1.51
N VAL A 170 22.74 -2.92 0.75
CA VAL A 170 22.65 -4.39 0.62
C VAL A 170 22.97 -5.07 1.95
N PHE A 171 24.04 -4.65 2.62
CA PHE A 171 24.40 -5.16 3.94
C PHE A 171 23.32 -4.86 4.99
N ALA A 172 22.78 -3.64 4.99
CA ALA A 172 21.66 -3.27 5.85
C ALA A 172 20.41 -4.13 5.58
N TYR A 173 20.11 -4.46 4.32
CA TYR A 173 19.01 -5.35 3.94
C TYR A 173 19.21 -6.76 4.49
N LEU A 174 20.41 -7.31 4.37
CA LEU A 174 20.75 -8.63 4.90
C LEU A 174 20.65 -8.66 6.43
N LEU A 175 21.17 -7.64 7.12
CA LEU A 175 21.02 -7.52 8.56
C LEU A 175 19.55 -7.42 8.98
N PHE A 176 18.76 -6.59 8.30
CA PHE A 176 17.34 -6.44 8.60
C PHE A 176 16.59 -7.76 8.44
N THR A 177 16.81 -8.48 7.35
CA THR A 177 16.19 -9.80 7.12
C THR A 177 16.63 -10.84 8.14
N ALA A 178 17.90 -10.83 8.54
CA ALA A 178 18.42 -11.70 9.60
C ALA A 178 17.78 -11.40 10.96
N VAL A 179 17.64 -10.12 11.34
CA VAL A 179 17.00 -9.69 12.60
C VAL A 179 15.53 -10.09 12.62
N VAL A 180 14.79 -9.83 11.54
CA VAL A 180 13.37 -10.22 11.45
C VAL A 180 13.22 -11.74 11.55
N LYS A 181 14.08 -12.50 10.85
CA LYS A 181 14.08 -13.97 10.93
C LYS A 181 14.41 -14.46 12.34
N TYR A 182 15.39 -13.83 12.99
CA TYR A 182 15.77 -14.15 14.36
C TYR A 182 14.61 -13.91 15.34
N GLN A 183 13.90 -12.79 15.21
CA GLN A 183 12.72 -12.49 16.04
C GLN A 183 11.59 -13.50 15.84
N LEU A 184 11.32 -13.91 14.60
CA LEU A 184 10.31 -14.94 14.31
C LEU A 184 10.68 -16.30 14.93
N LEU A 185 11.96 -16.69 14.85
CA LEU A 185 12.45 -17.92 15.48
C LEU A 185 12.35 -17.87 17.01
N HIS A 186 12.61 -16.70 17.61
CA HIS A 186 12.49 -16.53 19.07
C HIS A 186 11.03 -16.60 19.53
N GLN A 187 10.11 -15.94 18.82
CA GLN A 187 8.66 -15.99 19.10
C GLN A 187 8.07 -17.40 18.94
N GLY A 188 8.57 -18.19 17.97
CA GLY A 188 8.16 -19.58 17.80
C GLY A 188 8.62 -20.52 18.92
N LYS A 189 9.64 -20.14 19.72
CA LYS A 189 10.18 -20.97 20.79
C LYS A 189 9.45 -20.80 22.12
N GLU A 190 8.88 -19.63 22.38
CA GLU A 190 8.11 -19.35 23.62
C GLU A 190 6.67 -19.87 23.58
N SER A 191 6.16 -20.26 22.40
CA SER A 191 4.81 -20.81 22.23
C SER A 191 4.73 -22.34 22.39
N MET A 192 5.82 -23.01 22.76
CA MET A 192 5.78 -24.41 23.19
C MET A 192 5.44 -24.46 24.69
N PRO A 193 4.19 -24.80 25.07
CA PRO A 193 3.84 -24.95 26.48
C PRO A 193 4.72 -26.02 27.11
N ASN A 194 5.29 -25.68 28.26
CA ASN A 194 6.06 -26.55 29.13
C ASN A 194 5.14 -27.66 29.67
N GLY A 195 4.88 -28.67 28.84
CA GLY A 195 4.25 -29.93 29.22
C GLY A 195 5.20 -30.76 30.05
N LYS A 196 5.44 -30.32 31.29
CA LYS A 196 5.91 -31.17 32.38
C LYS A 196 4.78 -31.29 33.38
N GLU A 197 3.75 -32.03 33.00
CA GLU A 197 3.01 -32.85 33.97
C GLU A 197 4.01 -33.93 34.42
N THR A 198 4.81 -33.58 35.42
CA THR A 198 5.50 -34.59 36.22
C THR A 198 4.43 -35.19 37.13
N GLU A 199 3.82 -36.24 36.59
CA GLU A 199 3.24 -37.38 37.28
C GLU A 199 4.08 -37.73 38.52
N SER A 200 3.69 -37.18 39.67
CA SER A 200 4.20 -37.54 40.99
C SER A 200 3.01 -37.90 41.87
N ASP A 201 2.25 -38.89 41.40
CA ASP A 201 1.20 -39.57 42.15
C ASP A 201 1.46 -41.08 42.01
N LYS A 202 2.56 -41.53 42.63
CA LYS A 202 2.86 -42.94 42.89
C LYS A 202 3.83 -43.00 44.07
N ASN A 203 3.34 -43.57 45.16
CA ASN A 203 4.00 -43.83 46.45
C ASN A 203 3.97 -42.59 47.35
N GLU A 204 3.20 -42.55 48.43
CA GLU A 204 3.09 -43.53 49.53
C GLU A 204 1.80 -43.30 50.34
#